data_AF-A0A6L6WR29-F1
#
_entry.id   AF-A0A6L6WR29-F1
#
_cell.length_a   1.000
_cell.length_b   1.000
_cell.length_c   1.000
_cell.angle_alpha   90.00
_cell.angle_beta   90.00
_cell.angle_gamma   90.00
#
_symmetry.space_group_name_H-M   'P 1'
#
loop_
_entity.id
_entity.type
_entity.pdbx_description
1 polymer ?
#
loop_
_entity_poly.entity_id
_entity_poly.type
_entity_poly.pdbx_seq_one_letter_code
_entity_poly.pdbx_strand_id
1 'polypeptide(L)'
;MAQVLGLPRKTSIRITVGIAIFLLLTLTPIVLWLVAPSGVDWEKLGEISQIYGSSLSAVALLGVATSLAYQAHQTALANADARHTAYRELTILSLTDPTLMVCWPPRTPRLSMEETKQMMFVNLIINSWFTEYQLKHVTDDALLLSFRTHFRGEVARRHWQYSSSARRAWGEAMGDVYAVRFVSLGDEAFAQAAAEGPPTPSSGYFSPEA
;
A
#
# COMPACT_ATOMS: atom_id res chain seq x y z
N MET A 1 37.44 -6.85 19.05
CA MET A 1 36.34 -7.42 19.88
C MET A 1 35.60 -6.22 20.48
N ALA A 2 34.31 -5.94 20.22
CA ALA A 2 33.18 -6.82 19.96
C ALA A 2 32.21 -6.23 18.91
N GLN A 3 31.46 -7.14 18.29
CA GLN A 3 30.54 -6.94 17.17
C GLN A 3 29.37 -6.02 17.46
N VAL A 4 29.07 -5.21 16.46
CA VAL A 4 27.82 -4.51 16.18
C VAL A 4 26.67 -5.53 16.14
N LEU A 5 25.76 -5.44 17.11
CA LEU A 5 24.48 -6.16 17.12
C LEU A 5 23.57 -5.54 16.05
N GLY A 6 23.58 -6.13 14.86
CA GLY A 6 22.68 -5.82 13.75
C GLY A 6 21.24 -6.27 14.05
N LEU A 7 20.54 -5.54 14.91
CA LEU A 7 19.11 -5.73 15.08
C LEU A 7 18.35 -5.03 13.94
N PRO A 8 17.31 -5.67 13.35
CA PRO A 8 16.50 -5.03 12.32
C PRO A 8 15.93 -3.71 12.86
N ARG A 9 15.98 -2.64 12.06
CA ARG A 9 15.54 -1.27 12.45
C ARG A 9 14.16 -1.23 13.14
N LYS A 10 13.26 -2.16 12.81
CA LYS A 10 11.94 -2.33 13.44
C LYS A 10 12.00 -2.86 14.88
N THR A 11 12.98 -3.71 15.21
CA THR A 11 13.22 -4.26 16.54
C THR A 11 13.85 -3.23 17.47
N SER A 12 14.79 -2.43 16.95
CA SER A 12 15.39 -1.32 17.71
C SER A 12 14.34 -0.27 18.10
N ILE A 13 13.41 0.08 17.19
CA ILE A 13 12.32 1.02 17.51
C ILE A 13 11.39 0.47 18.61
N ARG A 14 11.05 -0.82 18.56
CA ARG A 14 10.20 -1.46 19.59
C ARG A 14 10.87 -1.46 20.97
N ILE A 15 12.18 -1.72 21.03
CA ILE A 15 12.96 -1.70 22.28
C ILE A 15 13.09 -0.26 22.79
N THR A 16 13.36 0.72 21.93
CA THR A 16 13.46 2.13 22.32
C THR A 16 12.13 2.68 22.86
N VAL A 17 11.00 2.34 22.24
CA VAL A 17 9.67 2.74 22.72
C VAL A 17 9.35 2.09 24.07
N GLY A 18 9.68 0.80 24.24
CA GLY A 18 9.51 0.11 25.52
C GLY A 18 10.34 0.74 26.64
N ILE A 19 11.61 1.08 26.36
CA ILE A 19 12.50 1.75 27.31
C ILE A 19 12.01 3.17 27.62
N ALA A 20 11.53 3.92 26.62
CA ALA A 20 11.01 5.28 26.83
C ALA A 20 9.77 5.29 27.72
N ILE A 21 8.84 4.33 27.54
CA ILE A 21 7.66 4.18 28.39
C ILE A 21 8.08 3.79 29.81
N PHE A 22 9.02 2.86 29.97
CA PHE A 22 9.53 2.46 31.28
C PHE A 22 10.23 3.60 32.02
N LEU A 23 11.06 4.39 31.33
CA LEU A 23 11.72 5.56 31.89
C LEU A 23 10.72 6.65 32.27
N LEU A 24 9.71 6.89 31.43
CA LEU A 24 8.67 7.86 31.74
C LEU A 24 7.91 7.47 33.00
N LEU A 25 7.53 6.20 33.15
CA LEU A 25 6.84 5.69 34.34
C LEU A 25 7.70 5.74 35.61
N THR A 26 9.00 5.46 35.52
CA THR A 26 9.89 5.46 36.69
C THR A 26 10.37 6.85 37.11
N LEU A 27 10.45 7.81 36.18
CA LEU A 27 10.88 9.19 36.47
C LEU A 27 9.72 10.12 36.86
N THR A 28 8.46 9.73 36.61
CA THR A 28 7.26 10.50 37.00
C THR A 28 7.24 10.90 38.49
N PRO A 29 7.58 10.05 39.48
CA PRO A 29 7.56 10.43 40.89
C PRO A 29 8.57 11.52 41.23
N ILE A 30 9.72 11.52 40.56
CA ILE A 30 10.83 12.46 40.80
C ILE A 30 10.49 13.83 40.22
N VAL A 31 9.91 13.87 39.03
CA VAL A 31 9.42 15.11 38.40
C VAL A 31 8.30 15.74 39.22
N LEU A 32 7.39 14.92 39.76
CA LEU A 32 6.33 15.40 40.64
C LEU A 32 6.87 15.94 41.97
N TRP A 33 7.93 15.35 42.52
CA TRP A 33 8.59 15.87 43.71
C TRP A 33 9.29 17.23 43.46
N LEU A 34 9.84 17.45 42.26
CA LEU A 34 10.55 18.69 41.92
C LEU A 34 9.62 19.88 41.63
N VAL A 35 8.38 19.61 41.22
CA VAL A 35 7.39 20.62 40.78
C VAL A 35 6.28 20.83 41.83
N ALA A 36 6.17 19.96 42.84
CA ALA A 36 5.14 20.06 43.87
C ALA A 36 5.39 21.23 44.85
N PRO A 37 4.40 22.11 45.08
CA PRO A 37 4.48 23.16 46.10
C PRO A 37 4.57 22.59 47.52
N SER A 38 5.28 23.27 48.42
CA SER A 38 5.40 22.91 49.84
C SER A 38 4.05 23.04 50.56
N GLY A 39 3.42 21.90 50.86
CA GLY A 39 2.11 21.81 51.52
C GLY A 39 1.20 20.69 51.00
N VAL A 40 1.67 19.90 50.02
CA VAL A 40 0.95 18.74 49.51
C VAL A 40 0.93 17.61 50.55
N ASP A 41 -0.28 17.27 50.99
CA ASP A 41 -0.57 16.23 51.97
C ASP A 41 -0.57 14.85 51.30
N TRP A 42 0.59 14.21 51.30
CA TRP A 42 0.87 12.95 50.59
C TRP A 42 -0.03 11.79 51.05
N GLU A 43 -0.54 11.85 52.28
CA GLU A 43 -1.42 10.84 52.86
C GLU A 43 -2.81 10.87 52.21
N LYS A 44 -3.36 12.07 51.96
CA LYS A 44 -4.61 12.25 51.19
C LYS A 44 -4.49 11.89 49.71
N LEU A 45 -3.33 12.12 49.10
CA LEU A 45 -3.06 11.64 47.73
C LEU A 45 -2.92 10.11 47.69
N GLY A 46 -2.40 9.50 48.75
CA GLY A 46 -2.34 8.05 48.94
C GLY A 46 -3.73 7.40 49.01
N GLU A 47 -4.69 8.03 49.70
CA GLU A 47 -6.08 7.55 49.78
C GLU A 47 -6.82 7.66 48.43
N ILE A 48 -6.55 8.72 47.65
CA ILE A 48 -7.06 8.84 46.28
C ILE A 48 -6.45 7.72 45.41
N SER A 49 -5.14 7.50 45.49
CA SER A 49 -4.45 6.36 44.84
C SER A 49 -5.01 4.99 45.25
N GLN A 50 -5.53 4.84 46.47
CA GLN A 50 -6.06 3.57 46.98
C GLN A 50 -7.45 3.23 46.42
N ILE A 51 -8.26 4.24 46.09
CA ILE A 51 -9.47 4.09 45.27
C ILE A 51 -9.08 3.86 43.79
N TYR A 52 -7.92 4.39 43.38
CA TYR A 52 -7.30 4.21 42.07
C TYR A 52 -6.18 3.14 42.00
N GLY A 53 -6.36 1.99 42.67
CA GLY A 53 -5.72 0.73 42.22
C GLY A 53 -5.99 0.44 40.72
N SER A 54 -6.93 1.18 40.15
CA SER A 54 -7.35 1.28 38.76
C SER A 54 -6.52 2.18 37.83
N SER A 55 -5.55 2.98 38.33
CA SER A 55 -4.71 3.80 37.43
C SER A 55 -3.74 2.95 36.61
N LEU A 56 -3.10 1.96 37.23
CA LEU A 56 -2.24 0.99 36.54
C LEU A 56 -3.05 0.10 35.59
N SER A 57 -4.26 -0.31 35.99
CA SER A 57 -5.18 -1.07 35.13
C SER A 57 -5.69 -0.25 33.95
N ALA A 58 -5.95 1.05 34.13
CA ALA A 58 -6.36 1.95 33.05
C ALA A 58 -5.23 2.15 32.02
N VAL A 59 -4.00 2.33 32.49
CA VAL A 59 -2.81 2.42 31.61
C VAL A 59 -2.57 1.09 30.89
N ALA A 60 -2.70 -0.05 31.57
CA ALA A 60 -2.59 -1.36 30.96
C ALA A 60 -3.66 -1.58 29.88
N LEU A 61 -4.91 -1.19 30.15
CA LEU A 61 -6.02 -1.28 29.19
C LEU A 61 -5.80 -0.37 27.97
N LEU A 62 -5.31 0.86 28.17
CA LEU A 62 -4.95 1.76 27.09
C LEU A 62 -3.84 1.18 26.21
N GLY A 63 -2.83 0.56 26.84
CA GLY A 63 -1.75 -0.14 26.15
C GLY A 63 -2.27 -1.32 25.31
N VAL A 64 -3.15 -2.14 25.87
CA VAL A 64 -3.79 -3.27 25.16
C VAL A 64 -4.68 -2.77 24.02
N ALA A 65 -5.51 -1.76 24.24
CA ALA A 65 -6.39 -1.19 23.22
C ALA A 65 -5.60 -0.58 22.06
N THR A 66 -4.54 0.18 22.35
CA THR A 66 -3.65 0.75 21.33
C THR A 66 -2.93 -0.35 20.55
N SER A 67 -2.47 -1.40 21.24
CA SER A 67 -1.84 -2.57 20.62
C SER A 67 -2.81 -3.31 19.70
N LEU A 68 -4.05 -3.54 20.14
CA LEU A 68 -5.09 -4.20 19.33
C LEU A 68 -5.48 -3.36 18.11
N ALA A 69 -5.61 -2.04 18.25
CA ALA A 69 -5.89 -1.15 17.13
C ALA A 69 -4.76 -1.19 16.09
N TYR A 70 -3.50 -1.17 16.56
CA TYR A 70 -2.34 -1.31 15.70
C TYR A 70 -2.28 -2.69 15.03
N GLN A 71 -2.55 -3.76 15.77
CA GLN A 71 -2.61 -5.12 15.23
C GLN A 71 -3.72 -5.27 14.19
N ALA A 72 -4.93 -4.76 14.45
CA ALA A 72 -6.04 -4.79 13.50
C ALA A 72 -5.69 -4.07 12.20
N HIS A 73 -5.03 -2.90 12.29
CA HIS A 73 -4.53 -2.19 11.12
C HIS A 73 -3.45 -3.00 10.38
N GLN A 74 -2.51 -3.61 11.10
CA GLN A 74 -1.49 -4.48 10.49
C GLN A 74 -2.09 -5.70 9.80
N THR A 75 -3.08 -6.36 10.42
CA THR A 75 -3.81 -7.50 9.85
C THR A 75 -4.58 -7.08 8.60
N ALA A 76 -5.22 -5.91 8.61
CA ALA A 76 -5.90 -5.39 7.42
C ALA A 76 -4.93 -5.19 6.24
N LEU A 77 -3.75 -4.63 6.49
CA LEU A 77 -2.70 -4.49 5.47
C LEU A 77 -2.18 -5.83 4.98
N ALA A 78 -1.90 -6.77 5.89
CA ALA A 78 -1.44 -8.11 5.54
C ALA A 78 -2.47 -8.88 4.69
N ASN A 79 -3.75 -8.75 5.03
CA ASN A 79 -4.84 -9.37 4.27
C ASN A 79 -4.98 -8.76 2.87
N ALA A 80 -4.78 -7.45 2.73
CA ALA A 80 -4.78 -6.80 1.42
C ALA A 80 -3.63 -7.33 0.54
N ASP A 81 -2.42 -7.42 1.09
CA ASP A 81 -1.23 -7.93 0.40
C ASP A 81 -1.37 -9.41 -0.01
N ALA A 82 -1.90 -10.25 0.89
CA ALA A 82 -2.19 -11.65 0.61
C ALA A 82 -3.21 -11.80 -0.55
N ARG A 83 -4.25 -10.96 -0.58
CA ARG A 83 -5.24 -10.96 -1.67
C ARG A 83 -4.63 -10.53 -3.01
N HIS A 84 -3.74 -9.53 -3.00
CA HIS A 84 -3.01 -9.12 -4.21
C HIS A 84 -2.10 -10.23 -4.73
N THR A 85 -1.41 -10.93 -3.83
CA THR A 85 -0.55 -12.07 -4.16
C THR A 85 -1.35 -13.21 -4.80
N ALA A 86 -2.46 -13.63 -4.17
CA ALA A 86 -3.33 -14.67 -4.69
C ALA A 86 -3.90 -14.31 -6.08
N TYR A 87 -4.31 -13.06 -6.30
CA TYR A 87 -4.79 -12.61 -7.62
C TYR A 87 -3.70 -12.69 -8.70
N ARG A 88 -2.45 -12.32 -8.36
CA ARG A 88 -1.31 -12.44 -9.27
C ARG A 88 -1.04 -13.90 -9.61
N GLU A 89 -1.06 -14.80 -8.63
CA GLU A 89 -0.88 -16.24 -8.83
C GLU A 89 -1.96 -16.83 -9.75
N LEU A 90 -3.23 -16.52 -9.51
CA LEU A 90 -4.35 -16.93 -10.38
C LEU A 90 -4.16 -16.43 -11.82
N THR A 91 -3.72 -15.18 -11.97
CA THR A 91 -3.45 -14.60 -13.28
C THR A 91 -2.31 -15.35 -13.97
N ILE A 92 -1.19 -15.57 -13.30
CA ILE A 92 -0.04 -16.31 -13.87
C ILE A 92 -0.43 -17.74 -14.24
N LEU A 93 -1.14 -18.45 -13.36
CA LEU A 93 -1.63 -19.80 -13.62
C LEU A 93 -2.50 -19.86 -14.89
N SER A 94 -3.41 -18.90 -15.04
CA SER A 94 -4.24 -18.81 -16.25
C SER A 94 -3.46 -18.44 -17.51
N LEU A 95 -2.34 -17.70 -17.40
CA LEU A 95 -1.48 -17.42 -18.55
C LEU A 95 -0.74 -18.68 -19.04
N THR A 96 -0.41 -19.59 -18.11
CA THR A 96 0.28 -20.85 -18.41
C THR A 96 -0.66 -21.95 -18.91
N ASP A 97 -1.93 -21.95 -18.49
CA ASP A 97 -2.92 -22.95 -18.90
C ASP A 97 -4.07 -22.30 -19.69
N PRO A 98 -4.12 -22.47 -21.04
CA PRO A 98 -5.19 -21.93 -21.87
C PRO A 98 -6.59 -22.41 -21.48
N THR A 99 -6.73 -23.56 -20.84
CA THR A 99 -8.04 -24.08 -20.41
C THR A 99 -8.63 -23.25 -19.29
N LEU A 100 -7.79 -22.62 -18.46
CA LEU A 100 -8.21 -21.73 -17.38
C LEU A 100 -8.54 -20.32 -17.88
N MET A 101 -8.07 -19.94 -19.07
CA MET A 101 -8.36 -18.62 -19.63
C MET A 101 -9.84 -18.41 -19.94
N VAL A 102 -10.60 -19.49 -20.18
CA VAL A 102 -12.05 -19.43 -20.42
C VAL A 102 -12.86 -18.95 -19.21
N CYS A 103 -12.30 -19.07 -18.01
CA CYS A 103 -12.95 -18.64 -16.77
C CYS A 103 -12.96 -17.11 -16.58
N TRP A 104 -12.15 -16.38 -17.36
CA TRP A 104 -12.14 -14.93 -17.32
C TRP A 104 -13.33 -14.33 -18.10
N PRO A 105 -13.81 -13.13 -17.71
CA PRO A 105 -14.87 -12.47 -18.45
C PRO A 105 -14.53 -12.30 -19.94
N PRO A 106 -15.50 -12.51 -20.85
CA PRO A 106 -15.25 -12.36 -22.28
C PRO A 106 -14.85 -10.92 -22.61
N ARG A 107 -13.81 -10.78 -23.43
CA ARG A 107 -13.33 -9.46 -23.88
C ARG A 107 -14.13 -8.99 -25.10
N THR A 108 -14.38 -7.68 -25.14
CA THR A 108 -14.99 -7.00 -26.29
C THR A 108 -14.03 -5.90 -26.74
N PRO A 109 -13.50 -5.95 -27.98
CA PRO A 109 -13.70 -6.99 -28.99
C PRO A 109 -13.06 -8.33 -28.59
N ARG A 110 -13.44 -9.41 -29.29
CA ARG A 110 -12.77 -10.70 -29.14
C ARG A 110 -11.33 -10.59 -29.63
N LEU A 111 -10.39 -10.98 -28.79
CA LEU A 111 -8.96 -10.94 -29.07
C LEU A 111 -8.46 -12.36 -29.32
N SER A 112 -7.34 -12.49 -30.02
CA SER A 112 -6.61 -13.75 -30.08
C SER A 112 -6.13 -14.18 -28.68
N MET A 113 -5.77 -15.46 -28.56
CA MET A 113 -5.22 -15.99 -27.31
C MET A 113 -3.95 -15.23 -26.88
N GLU A 114 -3.08 -14.93 -27.83
CA GLU A 114 -1.84 -14.19 -27.59
C GLU A 114 -2.12 -12.76 -27.11
N GLU A 115 -2.98 -12.02 -27.82
CA GLU A 115 -3.37 -10.67 -27.40
C GLU A 115 -4.03 -10.67 -26.03
N THR A 116 -4.85 -11.68 -25.72
CA THR A 116 -5.47 -11.82 -24.39
C THR A 116 -4.40 -11.96 -23.30
N LYS A 117 -3.37 -12.80 -23.53
CA LYS A 117 -2.24 -12.95 -22.60
C LYS A 117 -1.47 -11.64 -22.42
N GLN A 118 -1.20 -10.93 -23.53
CA GLN A 118 -0.55 -9.63 -23.50
C GLN A 118 -1.37 -8.61 -22.69
N MET A 119 -2.68 -8.50 -22.93
CA MET A 119 -3.57 -7.60 -22.18
C MET A 119 -3.60 -7.93 -20.69
N MET A 120 -3.62 -9.21 -20.32
CA MET A 120 -3.57 -9.65 -18.92
C MET A 120 -2.24 -9.28 -18.25
N PHE A 121 -1.13 -9.44 -18.96
CA PHE A 121 0.18 -9.08 -18.45
C PHE A 121 0.32 -7.55 -18.29
N VAL A 122 -0.14 -6.76 -19.27
CA VAL A 122 -0.20 -5.30 -19.14
C VAL A 122 -1.04 -4.88 -17.93
N ASN A 123 -2.18 -5.54 -17.68
CA ASN A 123 -2.99 -5.25 -16.51
C ASN A 123 -2.24 -5.52 -15.19
N LEU A 124 -1.35 -6.53 -15.13
CA LEU A 124 -0.49 -6.74 -13.96
C LEU A 124 0.52 -5.59 -13.76
N ILE A 125 1.12 -5.08 -14.84
CA ILE A 125 2.04 -3.91 -14.79
C ILE A 125 1.30 -2.69 -14.26
N ILE A 126 0.13 -2.38 -14.84
CA ILE A 126 -0.69 -1.22 -14.45
C ILE A 126 -1.16 -1.35 -13.00
N ASN A 127 -1.56 -2.54 -12.55
CA ASN A 127 -1.93 -2.77 -11.16
C ASN A 127 -0.76 -2.59 -10.19
N SER A 128 0.45 -3.00 -10.58
CA SER A 128 1.64 -2.73 -9.76
C SER A 128 1.88 -1.24 -9.58
N TRP A 129 1.76 -0.44 -10.65
CA TRP A 129 1.88 1.02 -10.54
C TRP A 129 0.76 1.64 -9.70
N PHE A 130 -0.46 1.14 -9.82
CA PHE A 130 -1.57 1.59 -8.99
C PHE A 130 -1.32 1.32 -7.50
N THR A 131 -0.82 0.13 -7.15
CA THR A 131 -0.43 -0.20 -5.76
C THR A 131 0.61 0.78 -5.24
N GLU A 132 1.69 1.04 -5.98
CA GLU A 132 2.73 1.99 -5.56
C GLU A 132 2.20 3.42 -5.43
N TYR A 133 1.29 3.83 -6.32
CA TYR A 133 0.63 5.13 -6.26
C TYR A 133 -0.28 5.25 -5.03
N GLN A 134 -1.07 4.22 -4.74
CA GLN A 134 -1.97 4.20 -3.58
C GLN A 134 -1.19 4.22 -2.24
N LEU A 135 -0.02 3.57 -2.21
CA LEU A 135 0.91 3.61 -1.07
C LEU A 135 1.70 4.93 -0.99
N LYS A 136 1.49 5.87 -1.93
CA LYS A 136 2.18 7.15 -2.03
C LYS A 136 3.70 7.02 -2.18
N HIS A 137 4.18 5.90 -2.71
CA HIS A 137 5.59 5.73 -3.06
C HIS A 137 5.94 6.42 -4.38
N VAL A 138 4.94 6.68 -5.22
CA VAL A 138 5.08 7.33 -6.53
C VAL A 138 4.21 8.59 -6.55
N THR A 139 4.77 9.70 -7.02
CA THR A 139 4.06 10.97 -7.20
C THR A 139 3.30 11.00 -8.52
N ASP A 140 2.37 11.96 -8.69
CA ASP A 140 1.67 12.19 -9.95
C ASP A 140 2.64 12.36 -11.14
N ASP A 141 3.70 13.17 -10.98
CA ASP A 141 4.68 13.43 -12.04
C ASP A 141 5.45 12.16 -12.44
N ALA A 142 5.88 11.37 -11.46
CA ALA A 142 6.59 10.12 -11.71
C ALA A 142 5.68 9.09 -12.40
N LEU A 143 4.42 9.01 -11.96
CA LEU A 143 3.41 8.13 -12.58
C LEU A 143 3.09 8.57 -14.02
N LEU A 144 2.97 9.88 -14.27
CA LEU A 144 2.74 10.42 -15.61
C LEU A 144 3.91 10.08 -16.55
N LEU A 145 5.15 10.13 -16.06
CA LEU A 145 6.32 9.70 -16.83
C LEU A 145 6.27 8.20 -17.17
N SER A 146 5.87 7.35 -16.21
CA SER A 146 5.68 5.92 -16.46
C SER A 146 4.61 5.68 -17.54
N PHE A 147 3.46 6.35 -17.45
CA PHE A 147 2.41 6.25 -18.46
C PHE A 147 2.85 6.74 -19.84
N ARG A 148 3.52 7.90 -19.93
CA ARG A 148 4.05 8.44 -21.19
C ARG A 148 4.98 7.45 -21.87
N THR A 149 5.89 6.85 -21.11
CA THR A 149 6.81 5.83 -21.62
C THR A 149 6.05 4.59 -22.08
N HIS A 150 5.08 4.14 -21.29
CA HIS A 150 4.27 2.96 -21.58
C HIS A 150 3.46 3.12 -22.88
N PHE A 151 2.80 4.27 -23.06
CA PHE A 151 1.98 4.54 -24.22
C PHE A 151 2.77 4.85 -25.49
N ARG A 152 4.11 4.76 -25.50
CA ARG A 152 4.85 4.65 -26.76
C ARG A 152 4.52 3.35 -27.50
N GLY A 153 4.10 2.33 -26.76
CA GLY A 153 3.85 1.00 -27.29
C GLY A 153 2.41 0.71 -27.73
N GLU A 154 2.24 -0.09 -28.79
CA GLU A 154 0.90 -0.42 -29.32
C GLU A 154 0.03 -1.24 -28.35
N VAL A 155 0.63 -2.22 -27.66
CA VAL A 155 -0.09 -3.14 -26.77
C VAL A 155 -0.61 -2.38 -25.55
N ALA A 156 0.21 -1.46 -25.03
CA ALA A 156 -0.16 -0.57 -23.93
C ALA A 156 -1.33 0.35 -24.30
N ARG A 157 -1.27 0.99 -25.47
CA ARG A 157 -2.36 1.84 -25.97
C ARG A 157 -3.65 1.04 -26.15
N ARG A 158 -3.57 -0.13 -26.77
CA ARG A 158 -4.71 -1.03 -26.99
C ARG A 158 -5.34 -1.47 -25.66
N HIS A 159 -4.53 -1.84 -24.68
CA HIS A 159 -5.01 -2.16 -23.33
C HIS A 159 -5.76 -1.00 -22.70
N TRP A 160 -5.20 0.22 -22.76
CA TRP A 160 -5.80 1.40 -22.15
C TRP A 160 -7.15 1.73 -22.79
N GLN A 161 -7.22 1.71 -24.12
CA GLN A 161 -8.46 1.92 -24.89
C GLN A 161 -9.61 1.02 -24.43
N TYR A 162 -9.33 -0.24 -24.07
CA TYR A 162 -10.35 -1.20 -23.65
C TYR A 162 -10.67 -1.18 -22.15
N SER A 163 -9.76 -0.71 -21.30
CA SER A 163 -9.86 -0.93 -19.85
C SER A 163 -10.02 0.34 -19.02
N SER A 164 -9.63 1.51 -19.54
CA SER A 164 -9.62 2.75 -18.73
C SER A 164 -11.01 3.16 -18.26
N SER A 165 -12.01 3.10 -19.13
CA SER A 165 -13.41 3.44 -18.82
C SER A 165 -14.00 2.53 -17.76
N ALA A 166 -13.81 1.21 -17.89
CA ALA A 166 -14.28 0.23 -16.92
C ALA A 166 -13.58 0.40 -15.55
N ARG A 167 -12.26 0.69 -15.57
CA ARG A 167 -11.49 0.95 -14.34
C ARG A 167 -11.96 2.23 -13.65
N ARG A 168 -12.21 3.31 -14.41
CA ARG A 168 -12.77 4.56 -13.88
C ARG A 168 -14.12 4.32 -13.23
N ALA A 169 -15.05 3.67 -13.95
CA ALA A 169 -16.38 3.38 -13.44
C ALA A 169 -16.35 2.54 -12.17
N TRP A 170 -15.44 1.55 -12.09
CA TRP A 170 -15.24 0.76 -10.88
C TRP A 170 -14.70 1.60 -9.71
N GLY A 171 -13.72 2.47 -9.96
CA GLY A 171 -13.20 3.40 -8.96
C GLY A 171 -14.25 4.38 -8.42
N GLU A 172 -15.07 4.94 -9.32
CA GLU A 172 -16.19 5.82 -8.97
C GLU A 172 -17.24 5.10 -8.12
N ALA A 173 -17.63 3.87 -8.53
CA ALA A 173 -18.59 3.05 -7.78
C ALA A 173 -18.09 2.69 -6.37
N MET A 174 -16.78 2.53 -6.20
CA MET A 174 -16.15 2.26 -4.91
C MET A 174 -15.87 3.52 -4.08
N GLY A 175 -16.06 4.73 -4.64
CA GLY A 175 -15.67 5.99 -4.00
C GLY A 175 -14.15 6.13 -3.83
N ASP A 176 -13.34 5.43 -4.64
CA ASP A 176 -11.89 5.45 -4.54
C ASP A 176 -11.30 6.62 -5.34
N VAL A 177 -11.04 7.71 -4.63
CA VAL A 177 -10.45 8.93 -5.21
C VAL A 177 -9.06 8.71 -5.81
N TYR A 178 -8.27 7.76 -5.28
CA TYR A 178 -6.94 7.45 -5.83
C TYR A 178 -7.08 6.69 -7.16
N ALA A 179 -8.03 5.76 -7.25
CA ALA A 179 -8.32 5.06 -8.51
C ALA A 179 -8.77 6.04 -9.60
N VAL A 180 -9.69 6.97 -9.27
CA VAL A 180 -10.16 7.98 -10.22
C VAL A 180 -9.03 8.91 -10.67
N ARG A 181 -8.16 9.35 -9.74
CA ARG A 181 -7.00 10.17 -10.08
C ARG A 181 -5.98 9.42 -10.95
N PHE A 182 -5.67 8.17 -10.60
CA PHE A 182 -4.75 7.31 -11.35
C PHE A 182 -5.21 7.15 -12.80
N VAL A 183 -6.50 6.87 -13.03
CA VAL A 183 -7.04 6.75 -14.38
C VAL A 183 -6.98 8.10 -15.12
N SER A 184 -7.22 9.21 -14.42
CA SER A 184 -7.14 10.54 -15.05
C SER A 184 -5.73 10.89 -15.54
N LEU A 185 -4.69 10.54 -14.78
CA LEU A 185 -3.29 10.71 -15.21
C LEU A 185 -2.96 9.81 -16.41
N GLY A 186 -3.47 8.57 -16.42
CA GLY A 186 -3.31 7.68 -17.57
C GLY A 186 -4.06 8.19 -18.81
N ASP A 187 -5.27 8.72 -18.67
CA ASP A 187 -6.03 9.30 -19.78
C ASP A 187 -5.31 10.52 -20.38
N GLU A 188 -4.73 11.38 -19.54
CA GLU A 188 -3.91 12.52 -19.97
C GLU A 188 -2.70 12.06 -20.80
N ALA A 189 -1.90 11.14 -20.26
CA ALA A 189 -0.74 10.60 -20.96
C ALA A 189 -1.13 9.86 -22.25
N PHE A 190 -2.26 9.16 -22.26
CA PHE A 190 -2.76 8.46 -23.43
C PHE A 190 -3.18 9.44 -24.54
N ALA A 191 -3.91 10.50 -24.18
CA ALA A 191 -4.31 11.55 -25.12
C ALA A 191 -3.09 12.27 -25.72
N GLN A 192 -2.08 12.57 -24.90
CA GLN A 192 -0.83 13.15 -25.36
C GLN A 192 -0.11 12.21 -26.35
N ALA A 193 0.04 10.93 -25.99
CA ALA A 193 0.71 9.95 -26.84
C ALA A 193 -0.03 9.74 -28.18
N ALA A 194 -1.37 9.80 -28.18
CA ALA A 194 -2.17 9.74 -29.39
C ALA A 194 -1.96 10.96 -30.29
N ALA A 195 -1.76 12.15 -29.72
CA ALA A 195 -1.46 13.38 -30.46
C ALA A 195 -0.05 13.38 -31.06
N GLU A 196 0.93 12.75 -30.40
CA GLU A 196 2.33 12.66 -30.86
C GLU A 196 2.54 11.74 -32.08
N GLY A 197 1.56 10.88 -32.40
CA GLY A 197 1.61 10.03 -33.59
C GLY A 197 1.23 8.57 -33.32
N PRO A 198 1.44 7.67 -34.30
CA PRO A 198 1.11 6.25 -34.15
C PRO A 198 2.01 5.55 -33.10
N PRO A 199 1.51 4.51 -32.42
CA PRO A 199 2.32 3.74 -31.50
C PRO A 199 3.44 2.98 -32.22
N THR A 200 4.53 2.70 -31.50
CA THR A 200 5.54 1.74 -31.94
C THR A 200 4.93 0.34 -32.02
N PRO A 201 5.00 -0.35 -33.18
CA PRO A 201 4.54 -1.74 -33.30
C PRO A 201 5.36 -2.69 -32.42
N SER A 202 4.72 -3.70 -31.85
CA SER A 202 5.39 -4.70 -30.99
C SER A 202 6.45 -5.49 -31.75
N SER A 203 6.26 -5.70 -33.05
CA SER A 203 7.24 -6.31 -33.95
C SER A 203 8.54 -5.52 -34.08
N GLY A 204 8.54 -4.24 -33.70
CA GLY A 204 9.71 -3.35 -33.76
C GLY A 204 10.40 -3.11 -32.42
N TYR A 205 10.02 -3.81 -31.35
CA TYR A 205 10.58 -3.56 -30.01
C TYR A 205 11.97 -4.17 -29.80
N PHE A 206 12.22 -5.33 -30.41
CA PHE A 206 13.45 -6.08 -30.22
C PHE A 206 14.25 -6.05 -31.51
N SER A 207 15.54 -5.72 -31.39
CA SER A 207 16.46 -5.93 -32.49
C SER A 207 16.55 -7.44 -32.77
N PRO A 208 16.54 -7.88 -34.03
CA PRO A 208 16.60 -9.30 -34.38
C PRO A 208 17.91 -10.01 -33.98
N GLU A 209 18.90 -9.29 -33.44
CA GLU A 209 20.25 -9.78 -33.11
C GLU A 209 20.63 -9.56 -31.62
N ALA A 210 19.72 -9.82 -30.68
CA ALA A 210 20.04 -9.81 -29.24
C ALA A 210 20.34 -11.21 -28.69
#